data_AF-A0A945U8N7-F1
#
_entry.id   AF-A0A945U8N7-F1
#
_cell.length_a   1.000
_cell.length_b   1.000
_cell.length_c   1.000
_cell.angle_alpha   90.00
_cell.angle_beta   90.00
_cell.angle_gamma   90.00
#
_symmetry.space_group_name_H-M   'P 1'
#
loop_
_entity.id
_entity.type
_entity.pdbx_description
1 polymer ?
#
loop_
_entity_poly.entity_id
_entity_poly.type
_entity_poly.pdbx_seq_one_letter_code
_entity_poly.pdbx_strand_id
1 'polypeptide(L)' 'MEIHGQCKKCQGPIFLNSTIDWHGNTVLSLNCWNGHYQWINIENIEASTDLSPETKLDLVTHIGFFNLS' A
#
# COMPACT_ATOMS: atom_id res chain seq x y z
N MET A 1 -14.53 -3.02 -9.97
CA MET A 1 -14.01 -2.17 -8.88
C MET A 1 -15.13 -1.98 -7.88
N GLU A 2 -14.97 -2.57 -6.70
CA GLU A 2 -15.94 -2.45 -5.61
C GLU A 2 -15.49 -1.34 -4.66
N ILE A 3 -16.44 -0.51 -4.20
CA ILE A 3 -16.15 0.59 -3.29
C ILE A 3 -16.38 0.11 -1.85
N HIS A 4 -15.35 0.18 -1.02
CA HIS A 4 -15.37 -0.29 0.37
C HIS A 4 -15.57 0.83 1.40
N GLY A 5 -15.83 2.07 0.95
CA GLY A 5 -16.10 3.22 1.82
C GLY A 5 -15.44 4.50 1.31
N GLN A 6 -15.23 5.46 2.23
CA GLN A 6 -14.62 6.75 1.94
C GLN A 6 -13.35 6.96 2.77
N CYS A 7 -12.34 7.56 2.14
CA CYS A 7 -11.09 7.93 2.79
C CYS A 7 -11.32 8.98 3.88
N LYS A 8 -10.86 8.73 5.11
CA LYS A 8 -10.99 9.69 6.20
C LYS A 8 -10.29 11.03 5.92
N LYS A 9 -9.21 11.04 5.13
CA LYS A 9 -8.42 12.24 4.82
C LYS A 9 -9.04 13.11 3.73
N CYS A 10 -9.56 12.50 2.66
CA CYS A 10 -10.00 13.24 1.46
C CYS A 10 -11.40 12.91 0.97
N GLN A 11 -12.14 12.06 1.69
CA GLN A 11 -13.50 11.59 1.35
C GLN A 11 -13.64 10.87 0.00
N GLY A 12 -12.52 10.62 -0.70
CA GLY A 12 -12.51 9.86 -1.95
C GLY A 12 -12.88 8.39 -1.74
N PRO A 13 -13.47 7.71 -2.75
CA PRO A 13 -13.88 6.32 -2.65
C PRO A 13 -12.68 5.40 -2.44
N ILE A 14 -12.80 4.48 -1.49
CA ILE A 14 -11.83 3.42 -1.20
C ILE A 14 -12.17 2.21 -2.04
N PHE A 15 -11.17 1.57 -2.64
CA PHE A 15 -11.31 0.34 -3.39
C PHE A 15 -10.09 -0.56 -3.19
N LEU A 16 -10.28 -1.85 -3.42
CA LEU A 16 -9.19 -2.80 -3.53
C LEU A 16 -8.59 -2.71 -4.95
N ASN A 17 -7.29 -2.56 -5.03
CA ASN A 17 -6.54 -2.53 -6.28
C ASN A 17 -5.56 -3.71 -6.34
N SER A 18 -5.36 -4.22 -7.56
CA SER A 18 -4.38 -5.24 -7.87
C SER A 18 -3.67 -4.83 -9.15
N THR A 19 -2.37 -4.61 -9.09
CA THR A 19 -1.55 -4.23 -10.24
C THR A 19 -0.25 -5.01 -10.25
N ILE A 20 0.41 -5.06 -11.40
CA ILE A 20 1.76 -5.61 -11.52
C ILE A 20 2.74 -4.43 -11.50
N ASP A 21 3.82 -4.54 -10.73
CA ASP A 21 4.89 -3.54 -10.71
C ASP A 21 5.86 -3.73 -11.91
N TRP A 22 6.88 -2.86 -12.00
CA TRP A 22 7.89 -2.95 -13.06
C TRP A 22 8.71 -4.24 -13.04
N HIS A 23 8.79 -4.91 -11.89
CA HIS A 23 9.55 -6.14 -11.68
C HIS A 23 8.73 -7.40 -11.88
N GLY A 24 7.43 -7.27 -12.19
CA GLY A 24 6.52 -8.41 -12.36
C GLY A 24 5.88 -8.89 -11.06
N ASN A 25 6.04 -8.17 -9.94
CA ASN A 25 5.41 -8.51 -8.68
C ASN A 25 3.94 -8.06 -8.66
N THR A 26 3.07 -8.88 -8.06
CA THR A 26 1.69 -8.47 -7.79
C THR A 26 1.65 -7.53 -6.59
N VAL A 27 1.16 -6.32 -6.79
CA VAL A 27 0.90 -5.33 -5.75
C VAL A 27 -0.60 -5.28 -5.49
N LEU A 28 -0.99 -5.75 -4.31
CA LEU A 28 -2.34 -5.62 -3.76
C LEU A 28 -2.38 -4.40 -2.85
N SER A 29 -3.39 -3.55 -2.99
CA SER A 29 -3.54 -2.39 -2.12
C SER A 29 -4.99 -2.05 -1.82
N LEU A 30 -5.22 -1.51 -0.62
CA LEU A 30 -6.46 -0.87 -0.24
C LEU A 30 -6.21 0.63 -0.19
N ASN A 31 -6.70 1.34 -1.20
CA ASN A 31 -6.41 2.75 -1.40
C ASN A 31 -7.66 3.54 -1.79
N CYS A 32 -7.60 4.86 -1.62
CA CYS A 32 -8.57 5.75 -2.22
C CYS A 32 -8.13 6.26 -3.59
N TRP A 33 -9.05 6.82 -4.37
CA TRP A 33 -8.76 7.37 -5.70
C TRP A 33 -7.64 8.42 -5.72
N ASN A 34 -7.46 9.15 -4.62
CA ASN A 34 -6.44 10.18 -4.49
C ASN A 34 -5.09 9.66 -3.95
N GLY A 35 -4.88 8.34 -3.93
CA GLY A 35 -3.58 7.75 -3.60
C GLY A 35 -3.23 7.68 -2.11
N HIS A 36 -4.21 7.78 -1.20
CA HIS A 36 -3.98 7.46 0.20
C HIS A 36 -4.16 5.95 0.43
N TYR A 37 -3.11 5.30 0.93
CA TYR A 37 -3.07 3.85 1.15
C TYR A 37 -3.33 3.49 2.61
N GLN A 38 -4.32 2.66 2.86
CA GLN A 38 -4.52 2.04 4.18
C GLN A 38 -3.67 0.78 4.33
N TRP A 39 -3.44 0.07 3.23
CA TRP A 39 -2.68 -1.18 3.21
C TRP A 39 -2.10 -1.41 1.81
N ILE A 40 -0.90 -1.98 1.75
CA ILE A 40 -0.25 -2.49 0.53
C ILE A 40 0.42 -3.82 0.91
N ASN A 41 0.30 -4.81 0.04
CA ASN A 41 1.05 -6.05 0.06
C ASN A 41 1.64 -6.31 -1.32
N ILE A 42 2.91 -6.71 -1.37
CA ILE A 42 3.59 -7.07 -2.60
C ILE A 42 3.87 -8.56 -2.52
N GLU A 43 3.18 -9.35 -3.34
CA GLU A 43 3.41 -10.79 -3.44
C GLU A 43 4.78 -11.06 -4.04
N ASN A 44 5.40 -12.18 -3.66
CA ASN A 44 6.76 -12.60 -4.08
C ASN A 44 7.91 -11.73 -3.56
N ILE A 45 7.63 -10.65 -2.83
CA ILE A 45 8.59 -10.09 -1.89
C ILE A 45 8.37 -10.86 -0.59
N GLU A 46 9.15 -11.92 -0.38
CA GLU A 46 9.21 -12.54 0.95
C GLU A 46 9.46 -11.41 1.95
N ALA A 47 8.57 -11.29 2.94
CA ALA A 47 8.70 -10.33 4.03
C ALA A 47 10.02 -10.64 4.73
N SER A 48 11.10 -10.04 4.22
CA SER A 48 12.45 -10.27 4.67
C SER A 48 12.51 -9.63 6.04
N THR A 49 12.29 -10.47 7.05
CA THR A 49 12.48 -10.13 8.45
C THR A 49 13.88 -9.56 8.69
N ASP A 50 14.81 -9.85 7.77
CA ASP A 50 16.22 -9.46 7.74
C ASP A 50 16.58 -8.22 6.90
N LEU A 51 15.62 -7.38 6.48
CA LEU A 51 15.99 -6.07 5.92
C LEU A 51 16.65 -5.19 6.98
N SER A 52 17.74 -4.54 6.61
CA SER A 52 18.39 -3.56 7.49
C SER A 52 17.42 -2.42 7.83
N PRO A 53 17.54 -1.81 9.03
CA PRO A 53 16.62 -0.75 9.46
C PRO A 53 16.53 0.43 8.49
N GLU A 54 17.63 0.77 7.82
CA GLU A 54 17.72 1.79 6.77
C GLU A 54 16.87 1.44 5.53
N THR A 55 16.90 0.19 5.06
CA THR A 55 16.07 -0.28 3.93
C THR A 55 14.59 -0.32 4.31
N LYS A 56 14.27 -0.68 5.57
CA LYS A 56 12.89 -0.60 6.07
C LYS A 56 12.38 0.84 6.09
N LEU A 57 13.21 1.80 6.49
CA LEU A 57 12.86 3.23 6.47
C LEU A 57 12.62 3.73 5.04
N ASP A 58 13.50 3.35 4.10
CA ASP A 58 13.42 3.79 2.70
C ASP A 58 12.14 3.29 2.00
N LEU A 59 11.79 2.02 2.23
CA LEU A 59 10.51 1.42 1.79
C LEU A 59 9.29 2.17 2.35
N VAL A 60 9.35 2.57 3.63
CA VAL A 60 8.28 3.34 4.30
C VAL A 60 8.17 4.75 3.74
N THR A 61 9.26 5.39 3.29
CA THR A 61 9.22 6.73 2.69
C THR A 61 8.48 6.80 1.35
N HIS A 62 8.35 5.69 0.63
CA HIS A 62 7.67 5.66 -0.67
C HIS A 62 6.23 5.14 -0.60
N ILE A 63 5.89 4.48 0.50
CA ILE A 63 4.57 3.93 0.74
C ILE A 63 4.11 4.44 2.10
N GLY A 64 3.43 5.59 2.12
CA GLY A 64 2.97 6.21 3.36
C GLY A 64 1.89 5.39 4.06
N PHE A 65 2.30 4.45 4.89
CA PHE A 65 1.41 3.75 5.81
C PHE A 65 1.05 4.70 6.96
N PHE A 66 -0.23 5.02 7.13
CA PHE A 66 -0.72 5.69 8.32
C PHE A 66 -1.36 4.65 9.25
N ASN A 67 -0.97 4.67 10.53
CA ASN A 67 -1.69 3.94 11.56
C ASN A 67 -2.90 4.76 12.01
N LEU A 68 -4.05 4.10 12.17
CA LEU A 68 -5.19 4.66 12.88
C LEU A 68 -5.00 4.40 14.38
N SER A 69 -4.11 5.16 15.01
CA SER A 69 -4.07 5.31 16.46
C SER A 69 -4.47 6.72 16.83
#